data_AF-Q57774-F1
#
_entry.id   AF-Q57774-F1
#
_cell.length_a   1.000
_cell.length_b   1.000
_cell.length_c   1.000
_cell.angle_alpha   90.00
_cell.angle_beta   90.00
_cell.angle_gamma   90.00
#
_symmetry.space_group_name_H-M   'P 1'
#
loop_
_entity.id
_entity.type
_entity.pdbx_description
1 polymer ?
#
loop_
_entity_poly.entity_id
_entity_poly.type
_entity_poly.pdbx_seq_one_letter_code
_entity_poly.pdbx_strand_id
1 'polypeptide(L)'
;MPNNTNNKLCKVCNSPHRAEIEALYFQGWGAKKISKYLKEKYNEDISYSAILRHMQNHVKPQLLEAIEEETTEIYSKMYKEIANNFGLALEGLFTMIKTAKKDLENPKATAREKEVAGRNLVMAIREMKELLQLTEDKEGADDIDL
;
A
#
# COMPACT_ATOMS: atom_id res chain seq x y z
N MET A 1 1.13 13.28 -21.57
CA MET A 1 1.38 14.46 -20.71
C MET A 1 0.29 15.48 -20.96
N PRO A 2 -0.67 15.66 -20.04
CA PRO A 2 -1.66 16.71 -20.19
C PRO A 2 -0.99 18.08 -19.96
N ASN A 3 -1.16 18.96 -20.94
CA ASN A 3 -0.57 20.29 -21.03
C ASN A 3 -0.83 21.14 -19.78
N ASN A 4 0.21 21.38 -19.00
CA ASN A 4 0.21 22.25 -17.82
C ASN A 4 0.25 23.75 -18.18
N THR A 5 -0.47 24.17 -19.22
CA THR A 5 -0.52 25.58 -19.66
C THR A 5 -1.21 26.49 -18.63
N ASN A 6 -2.09 25.93 -17.79
CA ASN A 6 -2.82 26.67 -16.76
C ASN A 6 -1.94 27.19 -15.61
N ASN A 7 -0.77 26.58 -15.38
CA ASN A 7 0.11 26.97 -14.28
C ASN A 7 0.70 28.38 -14.48
N LYS A 8 1.05 28.76 -15.71
CA LYS A 8 1.66 30.06 -16.03
C LYS A 8 0.78 31.25 -15.64
N LEU A 9 -0.55 31.08 -15.59
CA LEU A 9 -1.51 32.13 -15.25
C LEU A 9 -1.97 32.07 -13.78
N CYS A 10 -1.57 31.05 -13.03
CA CYS A 10 -1.95 30.92 -11.63
C CYS A 10 -1.09 31.85 -10.76
N LYS A 11 -1.74 32.84 -10.13
CA LYS A 11 -1.07 33.78 -9.20
C LYS A 11 -0.39 33.07 -8.03
N VAL A 12 -0.99 32.00 -7.52
CA VAL A 12 -0.41 31.23 -6.40
C VAL A 12 0.80 30.44 -6.86
N CYS A 13 0.76 29.82 -8.04
CA CYS A 13 1.93 29.11 -8.55
C CYS A 13 3.14 30.01 -8.81
N ASN A 14 2.88 31.24 -9.27
CA ASN A 14 3.91 32.24 -9.51
C ASN A 14 4.30 33.03 -8.25
N SER A 15 3.66 32.78 -7.11
CA SER A 15 3.98 33.42 -5.85
C SER A 15 5.28 32.84 -5.27
N PRO A 16 6.23 33.65 -4.78
CA PRO A 16 7.37 33.15 -4.01
C PRO A 16 6.94 32.44 -2.71
N HIS A 17 5.70 32.68 -2.26
CA HIS A 17 5.13 32.11 -1.04
C HIS A 17 4.22 30.90 -1.31
N ARG A 18 4.23 30.33 -2.53
CA ARG A 18 3.41 29.17 -2.91
C ARG A 18 3.41 28.05 -1.85
N ALA A 19 4.58 27.62 -1.42
CA ALA A 19 4.73 26.51 -0.47
C ALA A 19 4.10 26.84 0.89
N GLU A 20 4.21 28.08 1.36
CA GLU A 20 3.59 28.53 2.61
C GLU A 20 2.06 28.60 2.47
N ILE A 21 1.55 29.06 1.32
CA ILE A 21 0.11 29.10 1.02
C ILE A 21 -0.49 27.68 1.08
N GLU A 22 0.16 26.73 0.41
CA GLU A 22 -0.23 25.31 0.43
C GLU A 22 -0.17 24.74 1.85
N ALA A 23 0.94 24.96 2.58
CA ALA A 23 1.10 24.48 3.96
C ALA A 23 0.02 25.03 4.90
N LEU A 24 -0.28 26.33 4.86
CA LEU A 24 -1.35 26.93 5.68
C LEU A 24 -2.72 26.33 5.34
N TYR A 25 -2.98 26.08 4.06
CA TYR A 25 -4.23 25.45 3.63
C TYR A 25 -4.35 24.02 4.19
N PHE A 26 -3.28 23.23 4.13
CA PHE A 26 -3.24 21.89 4.71
C PHE A 26 -3.30 21.88 6.25
N GLN A 27 -2.87 22.95 6.91
CA GLN A 27 -3.08 23.18 8.34
C GLN A 27 -4.52 23.59 8.69
N GLY A 28 -5.44 23.62 7.72
CA GLY A 28 -6.85 23.94 7.92
C GLY A 28 -7.18 25.44 7.87
N TRP A 29 -6.26 26.29 7.41
CA TRP A 29 -6.60 27.71 7.23
C TRP A 29 -7.51 27.89 6.01
N GLY A 30 -8.64 28.56 6.21
CA GLY A 30 -9.51 28.94 5.09
C GLY A 30 -8.85 29.95 4.15
N ALA A 31 -9.13 29.86 2.85
CA ALA A 31 -8.51 30.71 1.81
C ALA A 31 -8.64 32.22 2.07
N LYS A 32 -9.75 32.68 2.69
CA LYS A 32 -9.92 34.09 3.10
C LYS A 32 -8.88 34.53 4.14
N LYS A 33 -8.60 33.66 5.12
CA LYS A 33 -7.61 33.90 6.17
C LYS A 33 -6.20 33.95 5.59
N ILE A 34 -5.88 33.03 4.68
CA ILE A 34 -4.58 33.00 3.98
C ILE A 34 -4.40 34.25 3.13
N SER A 35 -5.41 34.65 2.34
CA SER A 35 -5.38 35.87 1.53
C SER A 35 -5.09 37.12 2.38
N LYS A 36 -5.77 37.26 3.53
CA LYS A 36 -5.51 38.34 4.48
C LYS A 36 -4.08 38.29 5.04
N TYR A 37 -3.61 37.11 5.44
CA TYR A 37 -2.27 36.89 5.96
C TYR A 37 -1.16 37.29 4.98
N LEU A 38 -1.31 36.91 3.70
CA LEU A 38 -0.34 37.29 2.65
C LEU A 38 -0.24 38.81 2.47
N LYS A 39 -1.39 39.48 2.50
CA LYS A 39 -1.45 40.94 2.39
C LYS A 39 -0.83 41.64 3.59
N GLU A 40 -1.05 41.14 4.80
CA GLU A 40 -0.52 41.74 6.03
C GLU A 40 0.98 41.47 6.22
N LYS A 41 1.45 40.25 5.94
CA LYS A 41 2.83 39.84 6.22
C LYS A 41 3.80 40.15 5.09
N TYR A 42 3.38 39.96 3.84
CA TYR A 42 4.24 40.07 2.66
C TYR A 42 3.83 41.19 1.71
N ASN A 43 2.74 41.91 2.01
CA ASN A 43 2.12 42.89 1.10
C ASN A 43 1.79 42.29 -0.28
N GLU A 44 1.46 41.00 -0.32
CA GLU A 44 1.12 40.27 -1.55
C GLU A 44 -0.40 40.17 -1.71
N ASP A 45 -0.93 40.64 -2.86
CA ASP A 45 -2.37 40.66 -3.13
C ASP A 45 -2.83 39.47 -3.98
N ILE A 46 -3.13 38.36 -3.31
CA ILE A 46 -3.77 37.17 -3.91
C ILE A 46 -5.18 37.02 -3.35
N SER A 47 -6.17 36.99 -4.24
CA SER A 47 -7.58 36.80 -3.85
C SER A 47 -7.82 35.39 -3.30
N TYR A 48 -8.75 35.28 -2.33
CA TYR A 48 -9.16 33.98 -1.81
C TYR A 48 -9.63 33.00 -2.91
N SER A 49 -10.25 33.51 -3.98
CA SER A 49 -10.71 32.73 -5.13
C SER A 49 -9.55 32.15 -5.95
N ALA A 50 -8.46 32.90 -6.10
CA ALA A 50 -7.24 32.39 -6.75
C ALA A 50 -6.59 31.27 -5.93
N ILE A 51 -6.60 31.39 -4.60
CA ILE A 51 -6.12 30.34 -3.68
C ILE A 51 -6.98 29.09 -3.82
N LEU A 52 -8.30 29.20 -3.76
CA LEU A 52 -9.19 28.04 -3.91
C LEU A 52 -9.02 27.35 -5.26
N ARG A 53 -8.98 28.12 -6.35
CA ARG A 53 -8.78 27.58 -7.70
C ARG A 53 -7.44 26.86 -7.82
N HIS A 54 -6.37 27.40 -7.21
CA HIS A 54 -5.07 26.73 -7.15
C HIS A 54 -5.16 25.38 -6.43
N MET A 55 -5.76 25.35 -5.25
CA MET A 55 -5.90 24.11 -4.48
C MET A 55 -6.71 23.06 -5.24
N GLN A 56 -7.77 23.48 -5.93
CA GLN A 56 -8.65 22.57 -6.68
C GLN A 56 -8.02 22.05 -7.97
N ASN A 57 -7.30 22.89 -8.71
CA ASN A 57 -6.89 22.56 -10.09
C ASN A 57 -5.41 22.19 -10.21
N HIS A 58 -4.59 22.49 -9.21
CA HIS A 58 -3.15 22.22 -9.25
C HIS A 58 -2.74 21.28 -8.13
N VAL A 59 -3.15 21.58 -6.88
CA VAL A 59 -2.72 20.79 -5.73
C VAL A 59 -3.50 19.48 -5.63
N LYS A 60 -4.84 19.52 -5.70
CA LYS A 60 -5.66 18.30 -5.56
C LYS A 60 -5.31 17.23 -6.60
N PRO A 61 -5.18 17.53 -7.91
CA PRO A 61 -4.78 16.52 -8.88
C PRO A 61 -3.39 15.95 -8.61
N GLN A 62 -2.41 16.80 -8.26
CA GLN A 62 -1.05 16.34 -7.90
C GLN A 62 -1.06 15.44 -6.66
N LEU A 63 -1.87 15.79 -5.67
CA LEU A 63 -2.01 15.00 -4.45
C LEU A 63 -2.68 13.64 -4.74
N LEU A 64 -3.71 13.62 -5.58
CA LEU A 64 -4.37 12.38 -5.98
C LEU A 64 -3.42 11.48 -6.77
N GLU A 65 -2.70 12.04 -7.75
CA GLU A 65 -1.68 11.31 -8.52
C GLU A 65 -0.60 10.73 -7.59
N ALA A 66 -0.09 11.52 -6.65
CA ALA A 66 0.89 11.04 -5.67
C ALA A 66 0.33 9.93 -4.75
N ILE A 67 -0.92 10.07 -4.29
CA ILE A 67 -1.59 9.02 -3.50
C ILE A 67 -1.77 7.75 -4.32
N GLU A 68 -2.19 7.86 -5.58
CA GLU A 68 -2.38 6.72 -6.48
C GLU A 68 -1.06 6.00 -6.77
N GLU A 69 0.01 6.74 -7.04
CA GLU A 69 1.36 6.18 -7.23
C GLU A 69 1.86 5.47 -5.97
N GLU A 70 1.75 6.13 -4.80
CA GLU A 70 2.22 5.59 -3.53
C GLU A 70 1.40 4.37 -3.09
N THR A 71 0.08 4.42 -3.23
CA THR A 71 -0.80 3.27 -2.95
C THR A 71 -0.50 2.09 -3.86
N THR A 72 -0.32 2.33 -5.17
CA THR A 72 0.04 1.28 -6.14
C THR A 72 1.38 0.63 -5.77
N GLU A 73 2.39 1.44 -5.42
CA GLU A 73 3.69 0.92 -5.00
C GLU A 73 3.60 0.09 -3.71
N ILE A 74 2.83 0.57 -2.73
CA ILE A 74 2.58 -0.15 -1.48
C ILE A 74 1.88 -1.48 -1.75
N TYR A 75 0.79 -1.49 -2.51
CA TYR A 75 0.07 -2.71 -2.87
C TYR A 75 0.99 -3.71 -3.58
N SER A 76 1.77 -3.26 -4.56
CA SER A 76 2.72 -4.12 -5.28
C SER A 76 3.74 -4.77 -4.34
N LYS A 77 4.33 -4.00 -3.42
CA LYS A 77 5.26 -4.52 -2.40
C LYS A 77 4.58 -5.53 -1.48
N MET A 78 3.38 -5.21 -1.00
CA MET A 78 2.60 -6.09 -0.13
C MET A 78 2.28 -7.43 -0.81
N TYR A 79 1.78 -7.42 -2.05
CA TYR A 79 1.48 -8.65 -2.79
C TYR A 79 2.72 -9.51 -2.99
N LYS A 80 3.85 -8.89 -3.34
CA LYS A 80 5.12 -9.60 -3.50
C LYS A 80 5.60 -10.22 -2.19
N GLU A 81 5.51 -9.50 -1.08
CA GLU A 81 5.90 -9.99 0.23
C GLU A 81 4.99 -11.13 0.71
N ILE A 82 3.68 -11.00 0.53
CA ILE A 82 2.71 -12.06 0.83
C ILE A 82 3.03 -13.31 -0.01
N ALA A 83 3.21 -13.18 -1.32
CA ALA A 83 3.52 -14.31 -2.20
C ALA A 83 4.83 -15.01 -1.80
N ASN A 84 5.87 -14.24 -1.48
CA ASN A 84 7.16 -14.79 -1.03
C ASN A 84 7.02 -15.55 0.30
N ASN A 85 6.37 -14.93 1.30
CA ASN A 85 6.18 -15.56 2.60
C ASN A 85 5.32 -16.83 2.50
N PHE A 86 4.29 -16.80 1.66
CA PHE A 86 3.46 -17.96 1.39
C PHE A 86 4.24 -19.08 0.68
N GLY A 87 5.03 -18.74 -0.33
CA GLY A 87 5.91 -19.69 -1.02
C GLY A 87 6.90 -20.36 -0.06
N LEU A 88 7.58 -19.58 0.78
CA LEU A 88 8.51 -20.09 1.79
C LEU A 88 7.83 -21.02 2.80
N ALA A 89 6.62 -20.67 3.24
CA ALA A 89 5.84 -21.51 4.16
C ALA A 89 5.47 -22.86 3.50
N LEU A 90 4.98 -22.84 2.26
CA LEU A 90 4.65 -24.06 1.52
C LEU A 90 5.87 -24.93 1.26
N GLU A 91 7.02 -24.35 0.89
CA GLU A 91 8.27 -25.09 0.70
C GLU A 91 8.74 -25.77 1.99
N GLY A 92 8.64 -25.07 3.12
CA GLY A 92 8.94 -25.61 4.44
C GLY A 92 8.06 -26.82 4.78
N LEU A 93 6.74 -26.67 4.61
CA LEU A 93 5.77 -27.74 4.86
C LEU A 93 5.96 -28.93 3.92
N PHE A 94 6.23 -28.68 2.64
CA PHE A 94 6.52 -29.75 1.68
C PHE A 94 7.77 -30.55 2.07
N THR A 95 8.80 -29.85 2.54
CA THR A 95 10.02 -30.48 3.04
C THR A 95 9.76 -31.33 4.29
N MET A 96 8.93 -30.83 5.21
CA MET A 96 8.50 -31.59 6.39
C MET A 96 7.70 -32.85 6.00
N ILE A 97 6.73 -32.74 5.10
CA ILE A 97 5.94 -33.87 4.59
C ILE A 97 6.85 -34.92 3.95
N LYS A 98 7.78 -34.50 3.08
CA LYS A 98 8.71 -35.40 2.40
C LYS A 98 9.62 -36.15 3.40
N THR A 99 10.12 -35.44 4.41
CA THR A 99 10.97 -36.01 5.45
C THR A 99 10.20 -37.00 6.31
N ALA A 100 9.02 -36.61 6.81
CA ALA A 100 8.16 -37.46 7.61
C ALA A 100 7.72 -38.73 6.85
N LYS A 101 7.40 -38.61 5.55
CA LYS A 101 7.10 -39.76 4.69
C LYS A 101 8.28 -40.71 4.57
N LYS A 102 9.48 -40.18 4.33
CA LYS A 102 10.71 -40.97 4.24
C LYS A 102 10.99 -41.73 5.55
N ASP A 103 10.76 -41.08 6.70
CA ASP A 103 10.98 -41.69 8.02
C ASP A 103 9.95 -42.80 8.32
N LEU A 104 8.69 -42.63 7.90
CA LEU A 104 7.66 -43.67 8.00
C LEU A 104 7.99 -44.90 7.15
N GLU A 105 8.51 -44.68 5.94
CA GLU A 105 8.89 -45.72 4.99
C GLU A 105 10.23 -46.39 5.33
N ASN A 106 11.01 -45.84 6.28
CA ASN A 106 12.28 -46.41 6.68
C ASN A 106 12.08 -47.76 7.40
N PRO A 107 12.55 -48.89 6.83
CA PRO A 107 12.36 -50.20 7.42
C PRO A 107 13.15 -50.39 8.72
N LYS A 108 14.18 -49.56 8.97
CA LYS A 108 15.00 -49.59 10.19
C LYS A 108 14.46 -48.69 11.29
N ALA A 109 13.42 -47.89 11.03
CA ALA A 109 12.85 -47.00 12.03
C ALA A 109 12.13 -47.79 13.13
N THR A 110 12.40 -47.42 14.38
CA THR A 110 11.70 -47.89 15.56
C THR A 110 10.24 -47.47 15.56
N ALA A 111 9.40 -48.14 16.36
CA ALA A 111 7.99 -47.77 16.52
C ALA A 111 7.82 -46.30 16.96
N ARG A 112 8.68 -45.82 17.87
CA ARG A 112 8.67 -44.44 18.35
C ARG A 112 9.03 -43.45 17.25
N GLU A 113 10.03 -43.73 16.42
CA GLU A 113 10.39 -42.87 15.28
C GLU A 113 9.24 -42.80 14.27
N LYS A 114 8.60 -43.93 13.96
CA LYS A 114 7.43 -43.95 13.07
C LYS A 114 6.24 -43.17 13.65
N GLU A 115 6.01 -43.26 14.96
CA GLU A 115 4.97 -42.47 15.63
C GLU A 115 5.22 -40.96 15.51
N VAL A 116 6.46 -40.52 15.79
CA VAL A 116 6.85 -39.11 15.65
C VAL A 116 6.71 -38.64 14.21
N ALA A 117 7.19 -39.44 13.24
CA ALA A 117 7.06 -39.13 11.82
C ALA A 117 5.58 -39.02 11.39
N GLY A 118 4.71 -39.94 11.85
CA GLY A 118 3.27 -39.87 11.59
C GLY A 118 2.62 -38.60 12.14
N ARG A 119 2.96 -38.19 13.36
CA ARG A 119 2.46 -36.94 13.96
C ARG A 119 2.92 -35.72 13.16
N ASN A 120 4.20 -35.66 12.81
CA ASN A 120 4.76 -34.56 12.01
C ASN A 120 4.10 -34.47 10.64
N LEU A 121 3.84 -35.61 9.98
CA LEU A 121 3.14 -35.66 8.70
C LEU A 121 1.73 -35.08 8.81
N VAL A 122 0.96 -35.49 9.82
CA VAL A 122 -0.42 -34.99 10.03
C VAL A 122 -0.43 -33.50 10.32
N MET A 123 0.49 -32.99 11.16
CA MET A 123 0.60 -31.56 11.45
C MET A 123 0.93 -30.75 10.20
N ALA A 124 1.95 -31.17 9.44
CA ALA A 124 2.34 -30.46 8.22
C ALA A 124 1.24 -30.47 7.14
N ILE A 125 0.52 -31.58 6.98
CA ILE A 125 -0.64 -31.64 6.06
C ILE A 125 -1.75 -30.71 6.53
N ARG A 126 -2.01 -30.63 7.84
CA ARG A 126 -3.03 -29.74 8.40
C ARG A 126 -2.67 -28.27 8.14
N GLU A 127 -1.44 -27.87 8.48
CA GLU A 127 -0.95 -26.50 8.24
C GLU A 127 -0.99 -26.14 6.75
N MET A 128 -0.64 -27.08 5.88
CA MET A 128 -0.71 -26.87 4.43
C MET A 128 -2.15 -26.67 3.95
N LYS A 129 -3.12 -27.42 4.47
CA LYS A 129 -4.54 -27.22 4.17
C LYS A 129 -5.04 -25.86 4.66
N GLU A 130 -4.66 -25.46 5.87
CA GLU A 130 -5.03 -24.16 6.43
C GLU A 130 -4.47 -23.01 5.56
N LEU A 131 -3.23 -23.12 5.07
CA LEU A 131 -2.66 -22.15 4.14
C LEU A 131 -3.39 -22.10 2.79
N LEU A 132 -3.74 -23.26 2.22
CA LEU A 132 -4.47 -23.31 0.94
C LEU A 132 -5.88 -22.73 1.06
N GLN A 133 -6.58 -22.96 2.17
CA GLN A 133 -7.91 -22.38 2.39
C GLN A 133 -7.87 -20.85 2.41
N LEU A 134 -6.82 -20.24 2.96
CA LEU A 134 -6.63 -18.79 2.96
C LEU A 134 -6.48 -18.20 1.54
N THR A 135 -6.10 -19.03 0.55
CA THR A 135 -6.03 -18.61 -0.85
C THR A 135 -7.34 -18.86 -1.60
N GLU A 136 -8.07 -19.92 -1.28
CA GLU A 136 -9.37 -20.24 -1.91
C GLU A 136 -10.49 -19.28 -1.49
N ASP A 137 -10.53 -18.88 -0.21
CA ASP A 137 -11.53 -17.93 0.29
C ASP A 137 -11.44 -16.55 -0.40
N LYS A 138 -10.33 -16.28 -1.11
CA LYS A 138 -10.11 -15.03 -1.84
C LYS A 138 -10.50 -15.07 -3.31
N GLU A 139 -10.69 -16.23 -3.93
CA GLU A 139 -11.28 -16.27 -5.29
C GLU A 139 -12.74 -15.73 -5.28
N GLY A 140 -13.37 -15.64 -4.10
CA GLY A 140 -14.63 -14.92 -3.91
C GLY A 140 -14.50 -13.40 -3.72
N ALA A 141 -13.29 -12.85 -3.68
CA ALA A 141 -13.01 -11.43 -3.45
C ALA A 141 -12.52 -10.67 -4.69
N ASP A 142 -12.48 -11.34 -5.86
CA ASP A 142 -12.15 -10.70 -7.15
C ASP A 142 -13.22 -9.69 -7.64
N ASP A 143 -14.29 -9.45 -6.85
CA ASP A 143 -15.24 -8.35 -7.02
C ASP A 143 -14.79 -7.03 -6.34
N ILE A 144 -13.48 -6.79 -6.21
CA ILE A 144 -12.99 -5.45 -5.88
C ILE A 144 -12.80 -4.68 -7.19
N ASP A 145 -13.92 -4.21 -7.74
CA ASP A 145 -13.95 -3.12 -8.72
C ASP A 145 -13.28 -1.89 -8.07
N LEU A 146 -12.11 -1.51 -8.59
CA LEU A 146 -11.44 -0.24 -8.31
C LEU A 146 -12.02 0.87 -9.20
#